data_AF-A0A0L0UXY9-F1
#
_entry.id   AF-A0A0L0UXY9-F1
#
_cell.length_a   1.000
_cell.length_b   1.000
_cell.length_c   1.000
_cell.angle_alpha   90.00
_cell.angle_beta   90.00
_cell.angle_gamma   90.00
#
_symmetry.space_group_name_H-M   'P 1'
#
loop_
_entity.id
_entity.type
_entity.pdbx_description
1 polymer ?
#
loop_
_entity_poly.entity_id
_entity_poly.type
_entity_poly.pdbx_seq_one_letter_code
_entity_poly.pdbx_strand_id
1 'polypeptide(L)'
;MGYLAYLPCPQSAWLAWMGVPMHMFQAALLHPYFQINHPKSTRLCRMIAIPICIYLALATIERRSFLPLDKYIHFNFGFVTMPTFHLICLSFIFGFHQGPVFKSEVELFNQNAQDQAEGRDEHHGADQQTEKGAHHPKPLASHSSNQSRNRKSKSKSSRGKKCNDTTEEKQKGSSPTDQTSITKNDPTKTSVDKTPPIGELARWVAALFMNPRGLICVWAPPENVVPIQKNLNPKYFVPNLLLRTAVMHFWFQFVCALGVEVVVNSNGDFDHFLFERIGLPPLRIIKLVSPFYMTVLLGGGAYSGFALAGGLFNILEISIISLLRVILPKNNSLRPDPLNPYNYPPLFNTPWLRTSLTEFWGKGWQAVFRHHFLFCGAQPMYKIFHIFGPTIGKLAAVMGAMGLSAAMHEFCLVAVSEIDPTFSSSRMFLGQGVGIALEAIFKLVTGHKVSGPLGWIWTFAFIIFNGRPMVDAWIQRGLGRGVLPIQEWGLIQHLVPFGPLITDEVYAWLMSWV
;
A
#
# COMPACT_ATOMS: atom_id res chain seq x y z
N MET A 1 31.17 -0.09 -12.46
CA MET A 1 31.11 1.36 -12.19
C MET A 1 30.66 2.06 -13.47
N GLY A 2 29.49 2.70 -13.46
CA GLY A 2 28.91 3.32 -14.65
C GLY A 2 29.54 4.69 -14.96
N TYR A 3 29.46 5.10 -16.23
CA TYR A 3 29.97 6.39 -16.77
C TYR A 3 29.56 7.66 -15.99
N LEU A 4 28.62 7.57 -15.05
CA LEU A 4 28.15 8.67 -14.21
C LEU A 4 29.09 9.02 -13.05
N ALA A 5 30.04 8.14 -12.70
CA ALA A 5 31.08 8.41 -11.69
C ALA A 5 32.09 9.49 -12.11
N TYR A 6 32.15 9.81 -13.41
CA TYR A 6 33.13 10.74 -13.99
C TYR A 6 32.64 12.17 -14.21
N LEU A 7 31.38 12.51 -13.85
CA LEU A 7 30.92 13.88 -13.97
C LEU A 7 31.51 14.73 -12.83
N PRO A 8 32.40 15.71 -13.13
CA PRO A 8 33.01 16.55 -12.12
C PRO A 8 32.08 17.74 -11.89
N CYS A 9 31.27 17.75 -10.82
CA CYS A 9 30.58 18.98 -10.40
C CYS A 9 29.97 18.90 -8.99
N PRO A 10 29.82 20.04 -8.30
CA PRO A 10 29.76 20.14 -6.84
C PRO A 10 28.58 19.43 -6.18
N GLN A 11 28.81 19.10 -4.91
CA GLN A 11 27.92 18.50 -3.91
C GLN A 11 26.64 19.32 -3.68
N SER A 12 25.74 19.38 -4.66
CA SER A 12 24.46 20.04 -4.46
C SER A 12 23.39 19.03 -4.11
N ALA A 13 22.87 19.11 -2.89
CA ALA A 13 21.81 18.23 -2.39
C ALA A 13 20.57 18.20 -3.30
N TRP A 14 20.32 19.26 -4.07
CA TRP A 14 19.20 19.28 -5.02
C TRP A 14 19.37 18.27 -6.17
N LEU A 15 20.61 17.98 -6.60
CA LEU A 15 20.87 16.99 -7.66
C LEU A 15 20.47 15.58 -7.23
N ALA A 16 20.53 15.28 -5.93
CA ALA A 16 20.08 14.00 -5.39
C ALA A 16 18.57 13.79 -5.54
N TRP A 17 17.80 14.87 -5.70
CA TRP A 17 16.34 14.86 -5.78
C TRP A 17 15.80 15.45 -7.10
N MET A 18 16.63 15.51 -8.15
CA MET A 18 16.26 16.08 -9.46
C MET A 18 15.07 15.37 -10.14
N GLY A 19 14.75 14.13 -9.74
CA GLY A 19 13.56 13.43 -10.21
C GLY A 19 12.25 13.95 -9.61
N VAL A 20 12.27 14.52 -8.40
CA VAL A 20 11.06 14.95 -7.67
C VAL A 20 10.24 15.98 -8.44
N PRO A 21 10.82 17.07 -9.00
CA PRO A 21 10.08 18.02 -9.82
C PRO A 21 9.36 17.37 -11.01
N MET A 22 9.99 16.39 -11.65
CA MET A 22 9.38 15.69 -12.80
C MET A 22 8.20 14.81 -12.38
N HIS A 23 8.29 14.15 -11.22
CA HIS A 23 7.14 13.42 -10.66
C HIS A 23 6.01 14.37 -10.22
N MET A 24 6.35 15.52 -9.64
CA MET A 24 5.36 16.56 -9.31
C MET A 24 4.66 17.08 -10.57
N PHE A 25 5.41 17.25 -11.67
CA PHE A 25 4.85 17.60 -12.97
C PHE A 25 3.90 16.50 -13.50
N GLN A 26 4.30 15.22 -13.45
CA GLN A 26 3.40 14.11 -13.80
C GLN A 26 2.12 14.10 -12.96
N ALA A 27 2.23 14.36 -11.65
CA ALA A 27 1.11 14.42 -10.72
C ALA A 27 0.19 15.63 -10.98
N ALA A 28 0.76 16.80 -11.28
CA ALA A 28 0.00 18.00 -11.65
C ALA A 28 -0.84 17.77 -12.91
N LEU A 29 -0.28 17.07 -13.90
CA LEU A 29 -0.99 16.68 -15.12
C LEU A 29 -2.11 15.65 -14.89
N LEU A 30 -2.26 15.10 -13.68
CA LEU A 30 -3.43 14.28 -13.33
C LEU A 30 -4.64 15.12 -12.88
N HIS A 31 -4.49 16.43 -12.70
CA HIS A 31 -5.59 17.29 -12.30
C HIS A 31 -6.78 17.20 -13.30
N PRO A 32 -8.05 17.17 -12.83
CA PRO A 32 -9.22 17.03 -13.70
C PRO A 32 -9.26 18.05 -14.84
N TYR A 33 -8.90 19.31 -14.54
CA TYR A 33 -8.76 20.38 -15.55
C TYR A 33 -7.94 19.93 -16.77
N PHE A 34 -6.72 19.42 -16.57
CA PHE A 34 -5.85 19.03 -17.68
C PHE A 34 -6.36 17.75 -18.37
N GLN A 35 -6.90 16.80 -17.62
CA GLN A 35 -7.44 15.57 -18.18
C GLN A 35 -8.67 15.81 -19.07
N ILE A 36 -9.50 16.80 -18.74
CA ILE A 36 -10.75 17.10 -19.47
C ILE A 36 -10.48 18.04 -20.64
N ASN A 37 -9.70 19.11 -20.43
CA ASN A 37 -9.48 20.13 -21.46
C ASN A 37 -8.38 19.75 -22.47
N HIS A 38 -7.39 18.94 -22.05
CA HIS A 38 -6.24 18.55 -22.88
C HIS A 38 -5.90 17.05 -22.83
N PRO A 39 -6.88 16.12 -22.98
CA PRO A 39 -6.72 14.69 -22.68
C PRO A 39 -5.55 14.01 -23.41
N LYS A 40 -5.39 14.28 -24.72
CA LYS A 40 -4.34 13.64 -25.53
C LYS A 40 -2.95 14.16 -25.21
N SER A 41 -2.80 15.48 -25.13
CA SER A 41 -1.51 16.15 -24.85
C SER A 41 -1.02 15.79 -23.45
N THR A 42 -1.88 15.95 -22.45
CA THR A 42 -1.56 15.65 -21.06
C THR A 42 -1.18 14.18 -20.87
N ARG A 43 -1.91 13.24 -21.49
CA ARG A 43 -1.54 11.82 -21.47
C ARG A 43 -0.18 11.56 -22.10
N LEU A 44 0.07 12.14 -23.28
CA LEU A 44 1.35 11.98 -23.97
C LEU A 44 2.52 12.52 -23.14
N CYS A 45 2.39 13.72 -22.58
CA CYS A 45 3.39 14.32 -21.69
C CYS A 45 3.68 13.42 -20.48
N ARG A 46 2.65 12.89 -19.81
CA ARG A 46 2.84 11.97 -18.67
C ARG A 46 3.54 10.68 -19.10
N MET A 47 3.24 10.13 -20.28
CA MET A 47 3.90 8.93 -20.80
C MET A 47 5.36 9.18 -21.20
N ILE A 48 5.66 10.29 -21.86
CA ILE A 48 7.05 10.68 -22.22
C ILE A 48 7.90 10.93 -20.97
N ALA A 49 7.28 11.41 -19.90
CA ALA A 49 7.97 11.62 -18.63
C ALA A 49 8.42 10.32 -17.93
N ILE A 50 7.82 9.16 -18.24
CA ILE A 50 8.15 7.87 -17.61
C ILE A 50 9.65 7.54 -17.73
N PRO A 51 10.25 7.41 -18.93
CA PRO A 51 11.67 7.08 -19.05
C PRO A 51 12.59 8.12 -18.40
N ILE A 52 12.20 9.40 -18.42
CA ILE A 52 12.96 10.49 -17.78
C ILE A 52 12.95 10.30 -16.26
N CYS A 53 11.79 10.11 -15.65
CA CYS A 53 11.67 9.90 -14.21
C CYS A 53 12.41 8.63 -13.76
N ILE A 54 12.32 7.53 -14.51
CA ILE A 54 13.05 6.30 -14.21
C ILE A 54 14.55 6.54 -14.27
N TYR A 55 15.04 7.19 -15.33
CA TYR A 55 16.46 7.52 -15.45
C TYR A 55 16.94 8.37 -14.28
N LEU A 56 16.22 9.44 -13.93
CA LEU A 56 16.59 10.32 -12.82
C LEU A 56 16.53 9.59 -11.46
N ALA A 57 15.55 8.72 -11.25
CA ALA A 57 15.44 7.92 -10.03
C ALA A 57 16.65 6.99 -9.87
N LEU A 58 17.08 6.33 -10.95
CA LEU A 58 18.24 5.43 -10.96
C LEU A 58 19.58 6.18 -10.86
N ALA A 59 19.76 7.24 -11.65
CA ALA A 59 21.00 8.01 -11.73
C ALA A 59 21.35 8.75 -10.42
N THR A 60 20.36 8.93 -9.53
CA THR A 60 20.54 9.60 -8.24
C THR A 60 20.73 8.64 -7.07
N ILE A 61 20.72 7.32 -7.28
CA ILE A 61 20.92 6.33 -6.20
C ILE A 61 22.28 6.56 -5.54
N GLU A 62 23.37 6.55 -6.30
CA GLU A 62 24.73 6.72 -5.77
C GLU A 62 24.89 8.04 -4.98
N ARG A 63 24.14 9.08 -5.37
CA ARG A 63 24.17 10.40 -4.71
C ARG A 63 23.37 10.45 -3.41
N ARG A 64 22.40 9.55 -3.23
CA ARG A 64 21.57 9.43 -2.03
C ARG A 64 22.08 8.35 -1.07
N SER A 65 22.95 7.46 -1.55
CA SER A 65 23.53 6.37 -0.76
C SER A 65 24.59 6.86 0.22
N PHE A 66 24.55 6.30 1.41
CA PHE A 66 25.58 6.42 2.44
C PHE A 66 26.74 5.46 2.11
N LEU A 67 27.96 5.97 2.18
CA LEU A 67 29.19 5.22 1.89
C LEU A 67 29.98 4.97 3.18
N PRO A 68 30.71 3.84 3.29
CA PRO A 68 30.83 2.77 2.29
C PRO A 68 29.58 1.85 2.24
N LEU A 69 29.24 1.36 1.04
CA LEU A 69 27.95 0.69 0.78
C LEU A 69 27.74 -0.56 1.64
N ASP A 70 28.79 -1.36 1.84
CA ASP A 70 28.80 -2.62 2.60
C ASP A 70 28.55 -2.42 4.11
N LYS A 71 28.86 -1.23 4.64
CA LYS A 71 28.57 -0.82 6.03
C LYS A 71 27.17 -0.23 6.20
N TYR A 72 26.58 0.30 5.13
CA TYR A 72 25.31 1.02 5.18
C TYR A 72 24.19 0.35 4.40
N ILE A 73 24.29 -0.96 4.14
CA ILE A 73 23.28 -1.73 3.41
C ILE A 73 21.90 -1.57 4.04
N HIS A 74 21.77 -1.72 5.36
CA HIS A 74 20.49 -1.62 6.06
C HIS A 74 19.85 -0.22 5.90
N PHE A 75 20.67 0.83 5.90
CA PHE A 75 20.20 2.20 5.75
C PHE A 75 19.83 2.51 4.29
N ASN A 76 20.72 2.18 3.34
CA ASN A 76 20.49 2.42 1.92
C ASN A 76 19.35 1.56 1.35
N PHE A 77 19.19 0.33 1.83
CA PHE A 77 18.07 -0.54 1.48
C PHE A 77 16.73 0.12 1.85
N GLY A 78 16.58 0.57 3.09
CA GLY A 78 15.33 1.16 3.58
C GLY A 78 15.05 2.58 3.07
N PHE A 79 16.05 3.47 3.09
CA PHE A 79 15.86 4.91 2.89
C PHE A 79 16.23 5.43 1.49
N VAL A 80 16.95 4.65 0.69
CA VAL A 80 17.38 5.08 -0.65
C VAL A 80 16.70 4.25 -1.73
N THR A 81 16.88 2.94 -1.69
CA THR A 81 16.44 2.07 -2.79
C THR A 81 14.94 1.79 -2.78
N MET A 82 14.32 1.56 -1.61
CA MET A 82 12.86 1.40 -1.49
C MET A 82 12.08 2.64 -1.98
N PRO A 83 12.43 3.89 -1.58
CA PRO A 83 11.83 5.08 -2.17
C PRO A 83 12.10 5.21 -3.68
N THR A 84 13.26 4.77 -4.16
CA THR A 84 13.57 4.76 -5.60
C THR A 84 12.63 3.84 -6.37
N PHE A 85 12.40 2.63 -5.87
CA PHE A 85 11.43 1.70 -6.44
C PHE A 85 10.01 2.28 -6.43
N HIS A 86 9.63 2.93 -5.32
CA HIS A 86 8.34 3.62 -5.20
C HIS A 86 8.17 4.69 -6.29
N LEU A 87 9.18 5.57 -6.47
CA LEU A 87 9.18 6.61 -7.50
C LEU A 87 9.03 6.00 -8.92
N ILE A 88 9.79 4.95 -9.24
CA ILE A 88 9.69 4.25 -10.52
C ILE A 88 8.27 3.77 -10.78
N CYS A 89 7.65 3.12 -9.80
CA CYS A 89 6.29 2.62 -9.95
C CYS A 89 5.26 3.74 -10.04
N LEU A 90 5.42 4.84 -9.27
CA LEU A 90 4.56 6.02 -9.39
C LEU A 90 4.62 6.63 -10.79
N SER A 91 5.79 6.64 -11.46
CA SER A 91 5.87 7.11 -12.85
C SER A 91 5.02 6.30 -13.79
N PHE A 92 4.99 4.97 -13.64
CA PHE A 92 4.11 4.12 -14.42
C PHE A 92 2.64 4.37 -14.10
N ILE A 93 2.30 4.44 -12.81
CA ILE A 93 0.92 4.70 -12.35
C ILE A 93 0.43 6.04 -12.89
N PHE A 94 1.14 7.14 -12.66
CA PHE A 94 0.74 8.47 -13.13
C PHE A 94 0.79 8.60 -14.66
N GLY A 95 1.76 7.94 -15.29
CA GLY A 95 1.93 7.89 -16.73
C GLY A 95 0.73 7.25 -17.44
N PHE A 96 0.27 6.11 -16.92
CA PHE A 96 -0.79 5.32 -17.54
C PHE A 96 -2.19 5.56 -16.96
N HIS A 97 -2.32 6.24 -15.81
CA HIS A 97 -3.62 6.51 -15.19
C HIS A 97 -4.54 7.28 -16.13
N GLN A 98 -5.81 6.87 -16.16
CA GLN A 98 -6.89 7.50 -16.90
C GLN A 98 -8.11 7.63 -15.98
N GLY A 99 -8.79 8.78 -16.07
CA GLY A 99 -10.02 9.02 -15.32
C GLY A 99 -9.79 9.71 -13.97
N PRO A 100 -10.84 9.78 -13.13
CA PRO A 100 -10.76 10.47 -11.85
C PRO A 100 -9.68 9.85 -10.96
N VAL A 101 -9.00 10.71 -10.20
CA VAL A 101 -7.94 10.29 -9.28
C VAL A 101 -8.47 10.17 -7.88
N PHE A 102 -9.18 11.20 -7.39
CA PHE A 102 -9.81 11.18 -6.08
C PHE A 102 -11.24 10.64 -6.17
N LYS A 103 -11.67 9.94 -5.11
CA LYS A 103 -13.06 9.50 -4.96
C LYS A 103 -13.98 10.72 -4.91
N SER A 104 -15.16 10.60 -5.50
CA SER A 104 -16.21 11.61 -5.31
C SER A 104 -16.71 11.61 -3.87
N GLU A 105 -17.29 12.72 -3.39
CA GLU A 105 -17.91 12.77 -2.06
C GLU A 105 -18.96 11.67 -1.91
N VAL A 106 -19.76 11.41 -2.95
CA VAL A 106 -20.78 10.35 -2.98
C VAL A 106 -20.17 8.96 -2.90
N GLU A 107 -19.03 8.69 -3.54
CA GLU A 107 -18.34 7.40 -3.41
C GLU A 107 -17.74 7.21 -2.02
N LEU A 108 -17.21 8.28 -1.41
CA LEU A 108 -16.78 8.25 0.00
C LEU A 108 -17.97 7.95 0.93
N PHE A 109 -19.14 8.54 0.69
CA PHE A 109 -20.37 8.26 1.44
C PHE A 109 -20.96 6.87 1.17
N ASN A 110 -20.93 6.37 -0.07
CA ASN A 110 -21.47 5.06 -0.44
C ASN A 110 -20.59 3.91 0.01
N GLN A 111 -19.26 4.08 0.04
CA GLN A 111 -18.38 3.15 0.77
C GLN A 111 -18.84 3.04 2.22
N ASN A 112 -19.06 4.18 2.89
CA ASN A 112 -19.59 4.17 4.26
C ASN A 112 -20.92 3.40 4.41
N ALA A 113 -21.78 3.40 3.38
CA ALA A 113 -23.07 2.70 3.39
C ALA A 113 -22.99 1.20 3.03
N GLN A 114 -22.18 0.81 2.03
CA GLN A 114 -21.99 -0.60 1.65
C GLN A 114 -21.29 -1.39 2.77
N ASP A 115 -20.33 -0.77 3.45
CA ASP A 115 -19.59 -1.42 4.53
C ASP A 115 -20.44 -1.65 5.80
N GLN A 116 -21.51 -0.86 6.00
CA GLN A 116 -22.49 -1.11 7.08
C GLN A 116 -23.38 -2.33 6.79
N ALA A 117 -23.57 -2.68 5.52
CA ALA A 117 -24.32 -3.88 5.13
C ALA A 117 -23.44 -5.14 5.28
N GLU A 118 -22.18 -5.10 4.83
CA GLU A 118 -21.25 -6.24 4.97
C GLU A 118 -20.90 -6.53 6.44
N GLY A 119 -20.82 -5.50 7.31
CA GLY A 119 -20.63 -5.69 8.75
C GLY A 119 -21.82 -6.30 9.51
N ARG A 120 -23.03 -6.34 8.91
CA ARG A 120 -24.17 -7.09 9.46
C ARG A 120 -24.17 -8.56 9.02
N ASP A 121 -23.68 -8.84 7.82
CA ASP A 121 -23.64 -10.20 7.29
C ASP A 121 -22.51 -11.05 7.90
N GLU A 122 -21.44 -10.44 8.41
CA GLU A 122 -20.41 -11.17 9.18
C GLU A 122 -20.90 -11.64 10.57
N HIS A 123 -21.96 -11.04 11.13
CA HIS A 123 -22.55 -11.45 12.41
C HIS A 123 -23.72 -12.46 12.29
N HIS A 124 -24.14 -12.81 11.07
CA HIS A 124 -25.23 -13.77 10.80
C HIS A 124 -24.85 -14.92 9.85
N GLY A 125 -23.55 -15.09 9.54
CA GLY A 125 -23.04 -16.22 8.76
C GLY A 125 -22.67 -17.48 9.55
N ALA A 126 -22.93 -17.50 10.87
CA ALA A 126 -22.85 -18.70 11.69
C ALA A 126 -24.28 -19.19 11.99
N ASP A 127 -24.53 -20.46 11.75
CA ASP A 127 -25.81 -21.17 11.87
C ASP A 127 -26.77 -21.05 10.69
N GLN A 128 -26.51 -21.84 9.65
CA GLN A 128 -27.53 -22.73 9.07
C GLN A 128 -26.91 -23.69 8.06
N GLN A 129 -26.73 -24.96 8.46
CA GLN A 129 -26.97 -26.14 7.63
C GLN A 129 -26.71 -27.46 8.38
N THR A 130 -27.78 -28.09 8.88
CA THR A 130 -28.14 -29.54 8.88
C THR A 130 -29.34 -29.68 9.85
N GLU A 131 -30.43 -30.42 9.60
CA GLU A 131 -30.52 -31.82 9.22
C GLU A 131 -31.79 -32.13 8.39
N LYS A 132 -31.71 -33.19 7.56
CA LYS A 132 -32.85 -33.93 7.02
C LYS A 132 -32.93 -35.28 7.75
N GLY A 133 -34.13 -35.71 8.17
CA GLY A 133 -34.33 -37.10 8.62
C GLY A 133 -35.71 -37.46 9.20
N ALA A 134 -36.64 -37.84 8.31
CA ALA A 134 -37.63 -38.93 8.42
C ALA A 134 -38.89 -38.89 9.35
N HIS A 135 -39.96 -39.46 8.76
CA HIS A 135 -41.19 -40.09 9.30
C HIS A 135 -42.50 -39.28 9.48
N HIS A 136 -43.50 -39.70 8.67
CA HIS A 136 -44.97 -39.50 8.76
C HIS A 136 -45.59 -40.24 9.97
N PRO A 137 -46.87 -40.00 10.41
CA PRO A 137 -48.08 -39.74 9.59
C PRO A 137 -49.09 -38.67 10.12
N LYS A 138 -50.09 -38.34 9.27
CA LYS A 138 -51.28 -37.48 9.55
C LYS A 138 -52.29 -38.17 10.50
N PRO A 139 -53.26 -37.47 11.14
CA PRO A 139 -54.59 -37.25 10.51
C PRO A 139 -55.40 -35.97 10.94
N LEU A 140 -56.49 -35.70 10.18
CA LEU A 140 -57.70 -34.84 10.40
C LEU A 140 -57.52 -33.30 10.53
N ALA A 141 -58.05 -32.41 9.67
CA ALA A 141 -59.41 -32.11 9.17
C ALA A 141 -60.20 -31.08 10.01
N SER A 142 -60.40 -29.86 9.47
CA SER A 142 -61.68 -29.10 9.52
C SER A 142 -61.57 -27.72 8.85
N HIS A 143 -62.46 -27.45 7.88
CA HIS A 143 -63.21 -26.21 7.53
C HIS A 143 -62.52 -24.81 7.68
N SER A 144 -62.68 -23.80 6.80
CA SER A 144 -63.83 -23.39 5.99
C SER A 144 -63.40 -22.36 4.93
N SER A 145 -64.20 -22.27 3.88
CA SER A 145 -64.21 -21.42 2.69
C SER A 145 -64.27 -19.90 2.91
N ASN A 146 -63.70 -19.11 1.98
CA ASN A 146 -64.52 -18.29 1.07
C ASN A 146 -63.78 -17.70 -0.15
N GLN A 147 -64.59 -17.54 -1.20
CA GLN A 147 -64.35 -17.24 -2.62
C GLN A 147 -63.51 -15.98 -2.90
N SER A 148 -62.56 -15.99 -3.85
CA SER A 148 -62.71 -15.81 -5.31
C SER A 148 -63.31 -14.47 -5.77
N ARG A 149 -62.50 -13.64 -6.46
CA ARG A 149 -62.91 -13.00 -7.72
C ARG A 149 -61.70 -12.63 -8.60
N ASN A 150 -61.88 -12.97 -9.87
CA ASN A 150 -60.97 -12.99 -11.01
C ASN A 150 -60.88 -11.62 -11.73
N ARG A 151 -59.72 -11.30 -12.32
CA ARG A 151 -59.48 -10.87 -13.73
C ARG A 151 -58.01 -10.40 -13.86
N LYS A 152 -57.08 -11.12 -14.53
CA LYS A 152 -56.79 -11.20 -16.00
C LYS A 152 -56.80 -9.81 -16.68
N SER A 153 -55.81 -9.36 -17.47
CA SER A 153 -54.66 -10.01 -18.13
C SER A 153 -53.79 -8.97 -18.88
N LYS A 154 -52.48 -9.26 -19.09
CA LYS A 154 -51.65 -9.22 -20.34
C LYS A 154 -52.09 -8.30 -21.50
N SER A 155 -51.26 -7.66 -22.35
CA SER A 155 -49.81 -7.71 -22.67
C SER A 155 -49.46 -6.75 -23.85
N LYS A 156 -48.14 -6.56 -24.10
CA LYS A 156 -47.42 -6.37 -25.41
C LYS A 156 -47.63 -5.03 -26.17
N SER A 157 -46.58 -4.22 -26.41
CA SER A 157 -45.52 -4.31 -27.46
C SER A 157 -45.96 -3.84 -28.86
N SER A 158 -45.35 -2.77 -29.38
CA SER A 158 -44.98 -2.62 -30.80
C SER A 158 -44.05 -1.41 -31.04
N ARG A 159 -43.33 -1.46 -32.15
CA ARG A 159 -42.07 -0.77 -32.52
C ARG A 159 -42.25 0.02 -33.83
N GLY A 160 -41.55 1.15 -33.97
CA GLY A 160 -41.25 1.88 -35.24
C GLY A 160 -42.30 2.94 -35.63
N LYS A 161 -41.98 4.10 -36.21
CA LYS A 161 -41.04 4.43 -37.31
C LYS A 161 -40.81 5.98 -37.37
N LYS A 162 -39.69 6.41 -37.95
CA LYS A 162 -39.29 7.80 -38.30
C LYS A 162 -40.06 8.36 -39.50
N CYS A 163 -40.24 9.70 -39.57
CA CYS A 163 -39.96 10.52 -40.77
C CYS A 163 -39.91 12.03 -40.44
N ASN A 164 -39.02 12.77 -41.13
CA ASN A 164 -38.80 14.22 -41.09
C ASN A 164 -39.86 14.98 -41.94
N ASP A 165 -40.12 16.27 -41.67
CA ASP A 165 -39.66 17.39 -42.51
C ASP A 165 -40.04 18.79 -41.99
N THR A 166 -39.24 19.76 -42.43
CA THR A 166 -39.15 21.21 -42.19
C THR A 166 -40.31 22.07 -42.70
N THR A 167 -40.63 23.19 -42.02
CA THR A 167 -40.81 24.52 -42.66
C THR A 167 -40.75 25.68 -41.66
N GLU A 168 -40.20 26.80 -42.12
CA GLU A 168 -39.97 28.08 -41.45
C GLU A 168 -41.23 28.93 -41.30
N GLU A 169 -41.32 29.77 -40.26
CA GLU A 169 -41.97 31.09 -40.37
C GLU A 169 -41.41 32.10 -39.34
N LYS A 170 -41.36 33.36 -39.75
CA LYS A 170 -40.55 34.45 -39.20
C LYS A 170 -41.48 35.66 -39.00
N GLN A 171 -41.53 36.27 -37.80
CA GLN A 171 -41.44 37.74 -37.53
C GLN A 171 -42.19 38.26 -36.27
N LYS A 172 -41.42 39.06 -35.51
CA LYS A 172 -41.73 40.34 -34.81
C LYS A 172 -42.76 40.40 -33.67
N GLY A 173 -42.23 40.68 -32.47
CA GLY A 173 -42.38 42.00 -31.85
C GLY A 173 -43.14 42.08 -30.53
N SER A 174 -42.39 42.37 -29.45
CA SER A 174 -42.70 43.21 -28.27
C SER A 174 -42.49 42.52 -26.90
N SER A 175 -41.52 43.06 -26.16
CA SER A 175 -41.37 43.01 -24.70
C SER A 175 -42.08 44.23 -24.08
N PRO A 176 -42.21 44.40 -22.74
CA PRO A 176 -41.64 43.60 -21.64
C PRO A 176 -42.61 43.29 -20.48
N THR A 177 -42.39 42.21 -19.71
CA THR A 177 -42.34 42.27 -18.23
C THR A 177 -41.93 40.94 -17.62
N ASP A 178 -40.86 41.01 -16.83
CA ASP A 178 -40.48 40.21 -15.65
C ASP A 178 -41.21 38.90 -15.36
N GLN A 179 -40.48 37.79 -15.50
CA GLN A 179 -40.44 36.80 -14.42
C GLN A 179 -39.13 36.01 -14.42
N THR A 180 -38.58 35.99 -13.22
CA THR A 180 -37.23 35.66 -12.78
C THR A 180 -36.85 34.21 -12.99
N SER A 181 -35.59 34.03 -13.40
CA SER A 181 -34.84 32.79 -13.49
C SER A 181 -34.63 32.13 -12.12
N ILE A 182 -34.82 30.81 -12.05
CA ILE A 182 -34.11 29.96 -11.08
C ILE A 182 -33.53 28.77 -11.86
N THR A 183 -32.42 29.02 -12.54
CA THR A 183 -31.53 27.97 -13.02
C THR A 183 -30.72 27.50 -11.80
N LYS A 184 -30.95 26.28 -11.33
CA LYS A 184 -30.11 25.65 -10.31
C LYS A 184 -28.72 25.43 -10.90
N ASN A 185 -27.79 26.33 -10.57
CA ASN A 185 -26.37 26.17 -10.85
C ASN A 185 -25.80 25.11 -9.91
N ASP A 186 -25.36 24.01 -10.51
CA ASP A 186 -24.55 22.97 -9.87
C ASP A 186 -23.10 23.50 -9.78
N PRO A 187 -22.57 23.83 -8.58
CA PRO A 187 -21.30 24.55 -8.41
C PRO A 187 -20.07 23.72 -8.84
N THR A 188 -20.25 22.43 -9.11
CA THR A 188 -19.18 21.48 -9.47
C THR A 188 -18.78 21.54 -10.94
N LYS A 189 -19.65 22.04 -11.83
CA LYS A 189 -19.35 22.14 -13.27
C LYS A 189 -18.54 23.39 -13.64
N THR A 190 -18.71 24.49 -12.92
CA THR A 190 -18.09 25.78 -13.24
C THR A 190 -16.63 25.91 -12.81
N SER A 191 -16.12 25.04 -11.92
CA SER A 191 -14.72 25.07 -11.46
C SER A 191 -13.75 24.39 -12.44
N VAL A 192 -14.22 23.48 -13.30
CA VAL A 192 -13.36 22.64 -14.17
C VAL A 192 -12.98 23.34 -15.49
N ASP A 193 -13.69 24.42 -15.85
CA ASP A 193 -13.43 25.15 -17.10
C ASP A 193 -12.30 26.20 -16.97
N LYS A 194 -11.91 26.56 -15.74
CA LYS A 194 -10.87 27.57 -15.47
C LYS A 194 -9.56 26.91 -15.05
N THR A 195 -8.44 27.47 -15.52
CA THR A 195 -7.11 27.01 -15.11
C THR A 195 -6.97 27.06 -13.59
N PRO A 196 -6.57 25.95 -12.93
CA PRO A 196 -6.51 25.92 -11.49
C PRO A 196 -5.44 26.91 -10.98
N PRO A 197 -5.72 27.69 -9.93
CA PRO A 197 -4.71 28.52 -9.30
C PRO A 197 -3.57 27.66 -8.73
N ILE A 198 -2.37 28.23 -8.66
CA ILE A 198 -1.16 27.53 -8.20
C ILE A 198 -1.36 26.87 -6.82
N GLY A 199 -2.10 27.53 -5.92
CA GLY A 199 -2.39 26.98 -4.59
C GLY A 199 -3.26 25.73 -4.61
N GLU A 200 -4.22 25.64 -5.54
CA GLU A 200 -5.03 24.43 -5.74
C GLU A 200 -4.18 23.30 -6.33
N LEU A 201 -3.36 23.61 -7.34
CA LEU A 201 -2.45 22.63 -7.93
C LEU A 201 -1.42 22.11 -6.92
N ALA A 202 -0.90 22.98 -6.05
CA ALA A 202 0.01 22.61 -4.98
C ALA A 202 -0.68 21.68 -3.96
N ARG A 203 -1.92 21.98 -3.54
CA ARG A 203 -2.71 21.09 -2.67
C ARG A 203 -3.00 19.75 -3.34
N TRP A 204 -3.31 19.75 -4.64
CA TRP A 204 -3.53 18.54 -5.42
C TRP A 204 -2.30 17.63 -5.42
N VAL A 205 -1.13 18.19 -5.77
CA VAL A 205 0.13 17.43 -5.79
C VAL A 205 0.47 16.97 -4.37
N ALA A 206 0.37 17.84 -3.37
CA ALA A 206 0.64 17.48 -1.98
C ALA A 206 -0.25 16.33 -1.49
N ALA A 207 -1.55 16.35 -1.82
CA ALA A 207 -2.48 15.29 -1.44
C ALA A 207 -2.12 13.93 -2.05
N LEU A 208 -1.52 13.90 -3.24
CA LEU A 208 -1.05 12.65 -3.87
C LEU A 208 0.21 12.09 -3.21
N PHE A 209 1.18 12.94 -2.88
CA PHE A 209 2.45 12.50 -2.28
C PHE A 209 2.33 12.22 -0.78
N MET A 210 1.53 12.99 -0.05
CA MET A 210 1.29 12.80 1.38
C MET A 210 0.33 11.63 1.66
N ASN A 211 -0.34 11.09 0.62
CA ASN A 211 -1.16 9.89 0.74
C ASN A 211 -0.56 8.71 -0.04
N PRO A 212 0.57 8.13 0.41
CA PRO A 212 1.27 7.07 -0.32
C PRO A 212 0.43 5.79 -0.49
N ARG A 213 -0.63 5.63 0.31
CA ARG A 213 -1.59 4.52 0.22
C ARG A 213 -2.75 4.78 -0.74
N GLY A 214 -2.90 6.02 -1.21
CA GLY A 214 -3.99 6.44 -2.09
C GLY A 214 -5.38 6.28 -1.46
N LEU A 215 -5.53 6.48 -0.13
CA LEU A 215 -6.81 6.24 0.57
C LEU A 215 -7.95 7.14 0.09
N ILE A 216 -7.60 8.36 -0.32
CA ILE A 216 -8.52 9.32 -0.95
C ILE A 216 -8.68 9.08 -2.46
N CYS A 217 -7.86 8.20 -3.04
CA CYS A 217 -7.85 7.92 -4.47
C CYS A 217 -8.84 6.80 -4.83
N VAL A 218 -9.28 6.76 -6.09
CA VAL A 218 -10.19 5.72 -6.62
C VAL A 218 -9.59 4.31 -6.54
N TRP A 219 -8.26 4.22 -6.43
CA TRP A 219 -7.52 2.98 -6.28
C TRP A 219 -7.16 2.65 -4.82
N ALA A 220 -7.82 3.29 -3.85
CA ALA A 220 -7.67 2.97 -2.44
C ALA A 220 -7.88 1.46 -2.18
N PRO A 221 -7.11 0.86 -1.26
CA PRO A 221 -7.42 -0.47 -0.78
C PRO A 221 -8.83 -0.52 -0.17
N PRO A 222 -9.55 -1.65 -0.30
CA PRO A 222 -10.83 -1.87 0.38
C PRO A 222 -10.67 -1.93 1.90
N GLU A 223 -11.74 -1.66 2.65
CA GLU A 223 -11.70 -1.60 4.13
C GLU A 223 -11.30 -2.93 4.77
N ASN A 224 -11.64 -4.05 4.15
CA ASN A 224 -11.21 -5.38 4.63
C ASN A 224 -9.68 -5.60 4.56
N VAL A 225 -8.96 -4.78 3.80
CA VAL A 225 -7.49 -4.73 3.77
C VAL A 225 -7.00 -3.65 4.73
N VAL A 226 -7.56 -2.44 4.63
CA VAL A 226 -7.18 -1.30 5.47
C VAL A 226 -8.38 -0.85 6.30
N PRO A 227 -8.54 -1.35 7.54
CA PRO A 227 -9.72 -1.08 8.34
C PRO A 227 -9.76 0.39 8.75
N ILE A 228 -10.80 1.09 8.30
CA ILE A 228 -11.04 2.50 8.62
C ILE A 228 -11.80 2.57 9.95
N GLN A 229 -11.24 3.29 10.92
CA GLN A 229 -11.89 3.46 12.22
C GLN A 229 -12.91 4.60 12.18
N LYS A 230 -14.18 4.26 11.95
CA LYS A 230 -15.30 5.19 11.70
C LYS A 230 -15.78 6.00 12.93
N ASN A 231 -15.39 5.64 14.15
CA ASN A 231 -15.82 6.31 15.40
C ASN A 231 -14.65 6.82 16.26
N LEU A 232 -13.59 7.32 15.62
CA LEU A 232 -12.46 7.90 16.34
C LEU A 232 -12.85 9.25 16.93
N ASN A 233 -12.93 9.33 18.25
CA ASN A 233 -13.01 10.62 18.92
C ASN A 233 -11.68 11.39 18.66
N PRO A 234 -11.72 12.57 18.02
CA PRO A 234 -10.52 13.30 17.62
C PRO A 234 -9.55 13.59 18.77
N LYS A 235 -10.07 13.71 20.00
CA LYS A 235 -9.26 13.94 21.21
C LYS A 235 -8.31 12.77 21.53
N TYR A 236 -8.69 11.55 21.17
CA TYR A 236 -7.89 10.35 21.45
C TYR A 236 -7.09 9.89 20.23
N PHE A 237 -7.43 10.36 19.03
CA PHE A 237 -6.74 9.96 17.80
C PHE A 237 -5.23 10.27 17.85
N VAL A 238 -4.86 11.53 18.11
CA VAL A 238 -3.44 11.94 18.14
C VAL A 238 -2.67 11.25 19.28
N PRO A 239 -3.16 11.21 20.54
CA PRO A 239 -2.51 10.45 21.60
C PRO A 239 -2.33 8.96 21.27
N ASN A 240 -3.34 8.32 20.68
CA ASN A 240 -3.25 6.90 20.30
C ASN A 240 -2.23 6.66 19.17
N LEU A 241 -2.15 7.58 18.19
CA LEU A 241 -1.13 7.52 17.15
C LEU A 241 0.29 7.65 17.74
N LEU A 242 0.50 8.61 18.65
CA LEU A 242 1.77 8.80 19.34
C LEU A 242 2.14 7.57 20.17
N LEU A 243 1.20 7.06 20.98
CA LEU A 243 1.40 5.87 21.80
C LEU A 243 1.76 4.66 20.94
N ARG A 244 1.02 4.41 19.86
CA ARG A 244 1.30 3.29 18.98
C ARG A 244 2.68 3.42 18.31
N THR A 245 3.05 4.63 17.90
CA THR A 245 4.36 4.90 17.29
C THR A 245 5.47 4.67 18.30
N ALA A 246 5.31 5.13 19.55
CA ALA A 246 6.25 4.89 20.64
C ALA A 246 6.38 3.38 20.97
N VAL A 247 5.27 2.64 21.04
CA VAL A 247 5.30 1.18 21.25
C VAL A 247 6.06 0.48 20.11
N MET A 248 5.83 0.89 18.86
CA MET A 248 6.56 0.33 17.72
C MET A 248 8.05 0.71 17.74
N HIS A 249 8.41 1.89 18.25
CA HIS A 249 9.80 2.29 18.47
C HIS A 249 10.51 1.36 19.46
N PHE A 250 9.94 1.16 20.65
CA PHE A 250 10.51 0.24 21.65
C PHE A 250 10.56 -1.20 21.15
N TRP A 251 9.54 -1.65 20.43
CA TRP A 251 9.52 -2.99 19.85
C TRP A 251 10.57 -3.15 18.74
N PHE A 252 10.75 -2.15 17.87
CA PHE A 252 11.81 -2.13 16.87
C PHE A 252 13.19 -2.19 17.54
N GLN A 253 13.40 -1.40 18.60
CA GLN A 253 14.63 -1.41 19.36
C GLN A 253 14.92 -2.78 20.00
N PHE A 254 13.91 -3.40 20.61
CA PHE A 254 14.03 -4.74 21.19
C PHE A 254 14.45 -5.78 20.14
N VAL A 255 13.82 -5.76 18.96
CA VAL A 255 14.17 -6.70 17.87
C VAL A 255 15.56 -6.42 17.31
N CYS A 256 15.94 -5.14 17.14
CA CYS A 256 17.27 -4.75 16.72
C CYS A 256 18.34 -5.18 17.71
N ALA A 257 18.10 -5.02 19.01
CA ALA A 257 19.02 -5.48 20.06
C ALA A 257 19.31 -6.99 19.89
N LEU A 258 18.26 -7.80 19.78
CA LEU A 258 18.42 -9.24 19.57
C LEU A 258 19.15 -9.57 18.25
N GLY A 259 18.89 -8.83 17.17
CA GLY A 259 19.54 -9.05 15.88
C GLY A 259 21.01 -8.64 15.86
N VAL A 260 21.34 -7.48 16.45
CA VAL A 260 22.71 -6.96 16.54
C VAL A 260 23.59 -7.91 17.32
N GLU A 261 23.10 -8.45 18.43
CA GLU A 261 23.87 -9.41 19.22
C GLU A 261 24.26 -10.66 18.42
N VAL A 262 23.38 -11.15 17.55
CA VAL A 262 23.67 -12.31 16.69
C VAL A 262 24.60 -11.94 15.54
N VAL A 263 24.35 -10.82 14.87
CA VAL A 263 25.13 -10.40 13.70
C VAL A 263 26.54 -9.97 14.08
N VAL A 264 26.69 -9.18 15.15
CA VAL A 264 27.99 -8.61 15.57
C VAL A 264 28.80 -9.62 16.38
N ASN A 265 28.20 -10.30 17.37
CA ASN A 265 28.96 -11.12 18.31
C ASN A 265 29.06 -12.59 17.92
N SER A 266 28.35 -13.03 16.88
CA SER A 266 28.43 -14.42 16.40
C SER A 266 28.50 -14.53 14.88
N ASN A 267 28.82 -13.44 14.17
CA ASN A 267 28.91 -13.39 12.70
C ASN A 267 27.66 -13.95 11.99
N GLY A 268 26.48 -13.82 12.62
CA GLY A 268 25.24 -14.38 12.11
C GLY A 268 24.98 -15.86 12.46
N ASP A 269 25.89 -16.53 13.17
CA ASP A 269 25.68 -17.89 13.67
C ASP A 269 24.92 -17.88 15.00
N PHE A 270 23.65 -18.25 14.93
CA PHE A 270 22.79 -18.27 16.11
C PHE A 270 23.06 -19.46 17.06
N ASP A 271 23.62 -20.56 16.56
CA ASP A 271 23.98 -21.71 17.40
C ASP A 271 25.14 -21.33 18.33
N HIS A 272 26.15 -20.67 17.78
CA HIS A 272 27.25 -20.10 18.56
C HIS A 272 26.73 -19.12 19.64
N PHE A 273 25.82 -18.20 19.26
CA PHE A 273 25.22 -17.27 20.21
C PHE A 273 24.47 -17.98 21.36
N LEU A 274 23.60 -18.95 21.05
CA LEU A 274 22.79 -19.66 22.06
C LEU A 274 23.62 -20.57 22.98
N PHE A 275 24.50 -21.38 22.40
CA PHE A 275 25.13 -22.47 23.13
C PHE A 275 26.45 -22.05 23.76
N GLU A 276 27.24 -21.22 23.08
CA GLU A 276 28.56 -20.82 23.59
C GLU A 276 28.49 -19.55 24.42
N ARG A 277 27.64 -18.59 24.03
CA ARG A 277 27.57 -17.29 24.71
C ARG A 277 26.51 -17.22 25.81
N ILE A 278 25.28 -17.69 25.54
CA ILE A 278 24.21 -17.75 26.56
C ILE A 278 24.39 -19.00 27.46
N GLY A 279 25.07 -20.03 26.97
CA GLY A 279 25.31 -21.26 27.74
C GLY A 279 24.07 -22.15 27.86
N LEU A 280 23.13 -22.05 26.91
CA LEU A 280 21.95 -22.91 26.92
C LEU A 280 22.33 -24.37 26.57
N PRO A 281 21.66 -25.37 27.17
CA PRO A 281 21.90 -26.75 26.81
C PRO A 281 21.47 -27.01 25.35
N PRO A 282 22.24 -27.78 24.56
CA PRO A 282 21.96 -28.07 23.15
C PRO A 282 20.82 -29.09 22.99
N LEU A 283 19.61 -28.71 23.41
CA LEU A 283 18.40 -29.51 23.24
C LEU A 283 18.07 -29.66 21.75
N ARG A 284 17.61 -30.86 21.35
CA ARG A 284 17.28 -31.17 19.94
C ARG A 284 16.26 -30.20 19.34
N ILE A 285 15.28 -29.76 20.13
CA ILE A 285 14.24 -28.82 19.68
C ILE A 285 14.83 -27.44 19.41
N ILE A 286 15.76 -26.97 20.26
CA ILE A 286 16.42 -25.67 20.07
C ILE A 286 17.25 -25.69 18.79
N LYS A 287 18.03 -26.74 18.55
CA LYS A 287 18.80 -26.92 17.30
C LYS A 287 17.94 -27.02 16.04
N LEU A 288 16.70 -27.46 16.17
CA LEU A 288 15.77 -27.53 15.03
C LEU A 288 15.25 -26.14 14.64
N VAL A 289 15.04 -25.26 15.61
CA VAL A 289 14.44 -23.93 15.41
C VAL A 289 15.50 -22.84 15.25
N SER A 290 16.67 -23.01 15.84
CA SER A 290 17.77 -22.04 15.83
C SER A 290 18.11 -21.51 14.42
N PRO A 291 18.12 -22.30 13.33
CA PRO A 291 18.49 -21.75 12.02
C PRO A 291 17.46 -20.78 11.44
N PHE A 292 16.26 -20.72 12.01
CA PHE A 292 15.17 -19.85 11.58
C PHE A 292 15.02 -18.58 12.42
N TYR A 293 15.79 -18.47 13.51
CA TYR A 293 15.67 -17.37 14.45
C TYR A 293 15.85 -16.00 13.79
N MET A 294 16.89 -15.84 12.97
CA MET A 294 17.14 -14.59 12.24
C MET A 294 16.02 -14.28 11.24
N THR A 295 15.33 -15.28 10.70
CA THR A 295 14.17 -15.05 9.83
C THR A 295 13.00 -14.46 10.60
N VAL A 296 12.73 -14.97 11.81
CA VAL A 296 11.68 -14.43 12.69
C VAL A 296 12.03 -13.02 13.17
N LEU A 297 13.28 -12.80 13.61
CA LEU A 297 13.74 -11.47 14.02
C LEU A 297 13.66 -10.46 12.88
N LEU A 298 14.17 -10.80 11.69
CA LEU A 298 14.13 -9.88 10.56
C LEU A 298 12.69 -9.57 10.12
N GLY A 299 11.80 -10.56 10.15
CA GLY A 299 10.37 -10.36 9.92
C GLY A 299 9.73 -9.43 10.97
N GLY A 300 10.06 -9.62 12.24
CA GLY A 300 9.64 -8.74 13.34
C GLY A 300 10.16 -7.31 13.19
N GLY A 301 11.43 -7.16 12.78
CA GLY A 301 12.11 -5.89 12.54
C GLY A 301 11.55 -5.16 11.33
N ALA A 302 11.22 -5.89 10.26
CA ALA A 302 10.53 -5.33 9.11
C ALA A 302 9.13 -4.82 9.49
N TYR A 303 8.35 -5.63 10.22
CA TYR A 303 7.03 -5.22 10.70
C TYR A 303 7.08 -3.94 11.54
N SER A 304 7.95 -3.93 12.55
CA SER A 304 8.06 -2.81 13.49
C SER A 304 8.66 -1.57 12.83
N GLY A 305 9.64 -1.75 11.95
CA GLY A 305 10.24 -0.68 11.16
C GLY A 305 9.23 -0.02 10.22
N PHE A 306 8.45 -0.79 9.46
CA PHE A 306 7.39 -0.23 8.60
C PHE A 306 6.31 0.48 9.43
N ALA A 307 5.90 -0.10 10.56
CA ALA A 307 4.89 0.51 11.43
C ALA A 307 5.40 1.81 12.07
N LEU A 308 6.67 1.85 12.48
CA LEU A 308 7.35 3.03 13.00
C LEU A 308 7.45 4.13 11.94
N ALA A 309 7.96 3.82 10.74
CA ALA A 309 8.03 4.77 9.64
C ALA A 309 6.65 5.36 9.30
N GLY A 310 5.63 4.50 9.18
CA GLY A 310 4.26 4.95 8.92
C GLY A 310 3.72 5.87 10.02
N GLY A 311 3.99 5.56 11.28
CA GLY A 311 3.63 6.42 12.42
C GLY A 311 4.29 7.79 12.35
N LEU A 312 5.60 7.83 12.08
CA LEU A 312 6.38 9.07 11.95
C LEU A 312 5.90 9.93 10.78
N PHE A 313 5.64 9.34 9.61
CA PHE A 313 5.11 10.08 8.46
C PHE A 313 3.72 10.67 8.76
N ASN A 314 2.84 9.93 9.43
CA ASN A 314 1.54 10.45 9.84
C ASN A 314 1.69 11.61 10.84
N ILE A 315 2.59 11.50 11.82
CA ILE A 315 2.85 12.57 12.79
C ILE A 315 3.38 13.83 12.08
N LEU A 316 4.33 13.66 11.16
CA LEU A 316 4.89 14.75 10.36
C LEU A 316 3.80 15.43 9.53
N GLU A 317 2.98 14.67 8.81
CA GLU A 317 1.87 15.19 8.01
C GLU A 317 0.87 15.98 8.87
N ILE A 318 0.43 15.41 10.00
CA ILE A 318 -0.48 16.07 10.94
C ILE A 318 0.14 17.37 11.49
N SER A 319 1.43 17.36 11.79
CA SER A 319 2.16 18.52 12.29
C SER A 319 2.22 19.63 11.25
N ILE A 320 2.54 19.30 9.99
CA ILE A 320 2.56 20.24 8.87
C ILE A 320 1.16 20.82 8.63
N ILE A 321 0.12 19.98 8.58
CA ILE A 321 -1.28 20.42 8.38
C ILE A 321 -1.69 21.37 9.51
N SER A 322 -1.36 21.03 10.76
CA SER A 322 -1.69 21.84 11.93
C SER A 322 -0.97 23.18 11.90
N LEU A 323 0.33 23.19 11.60
CA LEU A 323 1.15 24.40 11.49
C LEU A 323 0.64 25.32 10.38
N LEU A 324 0.42 24.80 9.18
CA LEU A 324 -0.09 25.58 8.04
C LEU A 324 -1.48 26.17 8.33
N ARG A 325 -2.32 25.49 9.10
CA ARG A 325 -3.64 26.02 9.50
C ARG A 325 -3.60 27.13 10.54
N VAL A 326 -2.56 27.14 11.37
CA VAL A 326 -2.30 28.21 12.33
C VAL A 326 -1.75 29.44 11.60
N ILE A 327 -0.83 29.25 10.66
CA ILE A 327 -0.15 30.33 9.95
C ILE A 327 -1.02 30.96 8.84
N LEU A 328 -1.72 30.15 8.04
CA LEU A 328 -2.40 30.65 6.84
C LEU A 328 -3.83 31.13 7.14
N PRO A 329 -4.27 32.30 6.63
CA PRO A 329 -5.65 32.76 6.78
C PRO A 329 -6.68 31.80 6.18
N LYS A 330 -7.93 31.80 6.69
CA LYS A 330 -9.01 30.91 6.22
C LYS A 330 -9.29 31.01 4.71
N ASN A 331 -9.03 32.16 4.11
CA ASN A 331 -9.32 32.44 2.69
C ASN A 331 -8.13 32.11 1.77
N ASN A 332 -7.01 31.62 2.30
CA ASN A 332 -5.83 31.32 1.50
C ASN A 332 -6.01 29.98 0.78
N SER A 333 -5.78 29.97 -0.54
CA SER A 333 -5.87 28.77 -1.38
C SER A 333 -4.83 27.69 -1.07
N LEU A 334 -3.78 28.03 -0.30
CA LEU A 334 -2.76 27.10 0.20
C LEU A 334 -3.13 26.47 1.55
N ARG A 335 -4.17 26.95 2.23
CA ARG A 335 -4.57 26.43 3.54
C ARG A 335 -5.09 24.99 3.38
N PRO A 336 -4.52 23.99 4.08
CA PRO A 336 -4.95 22.60 3.93
C PRO A 336 -6.30 22.35 4.60
N ASP A 337 -6.98 21.29 4.17
CA ASP A 337 -8.27 20.86 4.72
C ASP A 337 -8.15 20.30 6.15
N PRO A 338 -9.28 20.19 6.90
CA PRO A 338 -9.24 19.73 8.28
C PRO A 338 -8.70 18.33 8.37
N LEU A 339 -7.99 18.07 9.49
CA LEU A 339 -7.52 16.73 9.77
C LEU A 339 -8.71 15.78 9.79
N ASN A 340 -8.67 14.79 8.91
CA ASN A 340 -9.64 13.72 8.85
C ASN A 340 -8.97 12.43 9.37
N PRO A 341 -9.30 11.95 10.59
CA PRO A 341 -8.73 10.72 11.14
C PRO A 341 -8.90 9.48 10.25
N TYR A 342 -9.92 9.45 9.37
CA TYR A 342 -10.16 8.35 8.44
C TYR A 342 -9.05 8.17 7.41
N ASN A 343 -8.21 9.19 7.18
CA ASN A 343 -7.06 9.12 6.28
C ASN A 343 -5.84 8.44 6.92
N TYR A 344 -5.91 8.08 8.21
CA TYR A 344 -4.79 7.54 8.97
C TYR A 344 -5.06 6.16 9.60
N PRO A 345 -5.64 5.18 8.87
CA PRO A 345 -5.82 3.84 9.39
C PRO A 345 -4.46 3.16 9.66
N PRO A 346 -4.43 2.12 10.52
CA PRO A 346 -3.28 1.24 10.70
C PRO A 346 -2.60 0.81 9.40
N LEU A 347 -1.27 0.67 9.42
CA LEU A 347 -0.52 0.17 8.25
C LEU A 347 -0.74 -1.33 8.02
N PHE A 348 -0.84 -2.08 9.11
CA PHE A 348 -1.04 -3.53 9.14
C PHE A 348 -2.43 -3.86 9.68
N ASN A 349 -3.01 -4.96 9.20
CA ASN A 349 -4.32 -5.46 9.61
C ASN A 349 -4.20 -6.84 10.27
N THR A 350 -3.77 -6.82 11.54
CA THR A 350 -3.61 -8.01 12.39
C THR A 350 -2.91 -9.19 11.69
N PRO A 351 -1.70 -9.00 11.11
CA PRO A 351 -1.01 -10.03 10.32
C PRO A 351 -0.77 -11.32 11.10
N TRP A 352 -0.52 -11.23 12.41
CA TRP A 352 -0.22 -12.34 13.30
C TRP A 352 -1.39 -13.31 13.52
N LEU A 353 -2.62 -12.86 13.25
CA LEU A 353 -3.84 -13.66 13.41
C LEU A 353 -4.29 -14.30 12.09
N ARG A 354 -3.56 -14.06 10.99
CA ARG A 354 -3.91 -14.62 9.68
C ARG A 354 -3.56 -16.10 9.64
N THR A 355 -4.46 -16.87 9.04
CA THR A 355 -4.39 -18.35 9.00
C THR A 355 -4.19 -18.87 7.59
N SER A 356 -3.91 -17.99 6.62
CA SER A 356 -3.52 -18.35 5.26
C SER A 356 -2.54 -17.31 4.71
N LEU A 357 -1.69 -17.72 3.78
CA LEU A 357 -0.79 -16.84 3.01
C LEU A 357 -1.58 -15.81 2.22
N THR A 358 -2.72 -16.22 1.66
CA THR A 358 -3.63 -15.32 0.93
C THR A 358 -4.10 -14.16 1.80
N GLU A 359 -4.51 -14.45 3.03
CA GLU A 359 -4.93 -13.39 3.96
C GLU A 359 -3.75 -12.61 4.53
N PHE A 360 -2.64 -13.29 4.84
CA PHE A 360 -1.43 -12.65 5.35
C PHE A 360 -0.90 -11.60 4.37
N TRP A 361 -0.60 -11.97 3.12
CA TRP A 361 -0.05 -11.05 2.12
C TRP A 361 -1.11 -10.15 1.48
N GLY A 362 -2.34 -10.64 1.36
CA GLY A 362 -3.42 -9.93 0.68
C GLY A 362 -4.12 -8.88 1.54
N LYS A 363 -4.18 -9.08 2.86
CA LYS A 363 -4.91 -8.23 3.81
C LYS A 363 -4.08 -7.81 5.02
N GLY A 364 -3.31 -8.73 5.60
CA GLY A 364 -2.68 -8.53 6.91
C GLY A 364 -1.39 -7.70 6.87
N TRP A 365 -0.50 -7.99 5.92
CA TRP A 365 0.75 -7.29 5.72
C TRP A 365 0.52 -5.88 5.17
N GLN A 366 1.52 -5.01 5.29
CA GLN A 366 1.39 -3.59 4.93
C GLN A 366 0.80 -3.36 3.54
N ALA A 367 -0.02 -2.31 3.41
CA ALA A 367 -0.71 -1.98 2.15
C ALA A 367 -0.04 -0.86 1.33
N VAL A 368 1.13 -0.34 1.74
CA VAL A 368 1.84 0.77 1.08
C VAL A 368 2.17 0.42 -0.37
N PHE A 369 2.73 -0.78 -0.59
CA PHE A 369 3.14 -1.20 -1.93
C PHE A 369 2.02 -1.90 -2.71
N ARG A 370 0.82 -2.04 -2.12
CA ARG A 370 -0.29 -2.81 -2.72
C ARG A 370 -0.65 -2.31 -4.11
N HIS A 371 -0.87 -1.00 -4.26
CA HIS A 371 -1.26 -0.45 -5.56
C HIS A 371 -0.16 -0.64 -6.61
N HIS A 372 1.11 -0.51 -6.24
CA HIS A 372 2.25 -0.79 -7.11
C HIS A 372 2.23 -2.25 -7.60
N PHE A 373 2.08 -3.22 -6.70
CA PHE A 373 2.00 -4.64 -7.05
C PHE A 373 0.79 -4.99 -7.90
N LEU A 374 -0.36 -4.37 -7.65
CA LEU A 374 -1.56 -4.58 -8.46
C LEU A 374 -1.42 -3.98 -9.86
N PHE A 375 -0.99 -2.72 -9.95
CA PHE A 375 -0.93 -1.97 -11.20
C PHE A 375 0.22 -2.41 -12.10
N CYS A 376 1.43 -2.52 -11.55
CA CYS A 376 2.64 -2.82 -12.32
C CYS A 376 2.92 -4.33 -12.44
N GLY A 377 2.34 -5.17 -11.57
CA GLY A 377 2.56 -6.62 -11.56
C GLY A 377 1.33 -7.43 -11.95
N ALA A 378 0.27 -7.33 -11.15
CA ALA A 378 -0.91 -8.19 -11.28
C ALA A 378 -1.73 -7.93 -12.56
N GLN A 379 -2.04 -6.67 -12.86
CA GLN A 379 -2.87 -6.29 -14.00
C GLN A 379 -2.23 -6.65 -15.35
N PRO A 380 -0.93 -6.38 -15.61
CA PRO A 380 -0.28 -6.79 -16.84
C PRO A 380 -0.30 -8.30 -17.02
N MET A 381 0.04 -9.06 -15.96
CA MET A 381 0.06 -10.52 -16.02
C MET A 381 -1.33 -11.12 -16.22
N TYR A 382 -2.37 -10.56 -15.58
CA TYR A 382 -3.75 -10.93 -15.87
C TYR A 382 -4.08 -10.72 -17.35
N LYS A 383 -3.80 -9.53 -17.90
CA LYS A 383 -4.09 -9.20 -19.31
C LYS A 383 -3.35 -10.10 -20.30
N ILE A 384 -2.14 -10.55 -19.98
CA ILE A 384 -1.39 -11.46 -20.86
C ILE A 384 -2.00 -12.87 -20.82
N PHE A 385 -2.28 -13.39 -19.62
CA PHE A 385 -2.63 -14.81 -19.44
C PHE A 385 -4.13 -15.11 -19.36
N HIS A 386 -5.00 -14.09 -19.25
CA HIS A 386 -6.46 -14.30 -19.21
C HIS A 386 -7.03 -14.97 -20.47
N ILE A 387 -6.31 -14.90 -21.59
CA ILE A 387 -6.66 -15.57 -22.86
C ILE A 387 -6.76 -17.10 -22.70
N PHE A 388 -6.03 -17.67 -21.73
CA PHE A 388 -6.06 -19.10 -21.42
C PHE A 388 -7.15 -19.47 -20.41
N GLY A 389 -7.96 -18.50 -19.99
CA GLY A 389 -9.09 -18.67 -19.08
C GLY A 389 -8.99 -17.82 -17.81
N PRO A 390 -10.12 -17.54 -17.16
CA PRO A 390 -10.20 -16.60 -16.03
C PRO A 390 -9.42 -17.08 -14.80
N THR A 391 -9.36 -18.40 -14.56
CA THR A 391 -8.62 -18.98 -13.43
C THR A 391 -7.11 -18.81 -13.62
N ILE A 392 -6.60 -19.11 -14.83
CA ILE A 392 -5.19 -18.93 -15.17
C ILE A 392 -4.83 -17.44 -15.13
N GLY A 393 -5.69 -16.56 -15.64
CA GLY A 393 -5.52 -15.12 -15.52
C GLY A 393 -5.38 -14.65 -14.06
N LYS A 394 -6.26 -15.12 -13.16
CA LYS A 394 -6.19 -14.78 -11.71
C LYS A 394 -4.91 -15.30 -11.07
N LEU A 395 -4.50 -16.53 -11.37
CA LEU A 395 -3.25 -17.09 -10.86
C LEU A 395 -2.03 -16.32 -11.38
N ALA A 396 -2.00 -15.98 -12.67
CA ALA A 396 -0.97 -15.15 -13.26
C ALA A 396 -0.93 -13.75 -12.63
N ALA A 397 -2.08 -13.18 -12.25
CA ALA A 397 -2.15 -11.92 -11.53
C ALA A 397 -1.47 -12.00 -10.15
N VAL A 398 -1.71 -13.09 -9.40
CA VAL A 398 -1.03 -13.36 -8.12
C VAL A 398 0.48 -13.48 -8.36
N MET A 399 0.90 -14.30 -9.33
CA MET A 399 2.32 -14.45 -9.66
C MET A 399 2.95 -13.14 -10.12
N GLY A 400 2.23 -12.29 -10.84
CA GLY A 400 2.69 -10.96 -11.26
C GLY A 400 2.89 -10.00 -10.10
N ALA A 401 1.95 -9.98 -9.13
CA ALA A 401 2.10 -9.19 -7.91
C ALA A 401 3.33 -9.62 -7.10
N MET A 402 3.47 -10.94 -6.89
CA MET A 402 4.58 -11.50 -6.12
C MET A 402 5.92 -11.42 -6.86
N GLY A 403 5.89 -11.52 -8.19
CA GLY A 403 7.06 -11.29 -9.05
C GLY A 403 7.54 -9.85 -9.01
N LEU A 404 6.64 -8.87 -8.99
CA LEU A 404 7.05 -7.47 -8.79
C LEU A 404 7.60 -7.23 -7.38
N SER A 405 7.04 -7.91 -6.36
CA SER A 405 7.59 -7.88 -5.00
C SER A 405 8.99 -8.50 -4.92
N ALA A 406 9.24 -9.62 -5.62
CA ALA A 406 10.55 -10.22 -5.77
C ALA A 406 11.54 -9.27 -6.46
N ALA A 407 11.16 -8.69 -7.59
CA ALA A 407 11.97 -7.73 -8.32
C ALA A 407 12.31 -6.48 -7.49
N MET A 408 11.37 -6.00 -6.68
CA MET A 408 11.61 -4.88 -5.74
C MET A 408 12.74 -5.21 -4.76
N HIS A 409 12.67 -6.37 -4.10
CA HIS A 409 13.69 -6.74 -3.10
C HIS A 409 15.05 -7.01 -3.74
N GLU A 410 15.08 -7.65 -4.91
CA GLU A 410 16.32 -7.87 -5.65
C GLU A 410 16.94 -6.56 -6.12
N PHE A 411 16.13 -5.65 -6.67
CA PHE A 411 16.57 -4.31 -7.06
C PHE A 411 17.16 -3.54 -5.88
N CYS A 412 16.46 -3.53 -4.74
CA CYS A 412 16.92 -2.83 -3.55
C CYS A 412 18.22 -3.44 -3.01
N LEU A 413 18.34 -4.76 -3.07
CA LEU A 413 19.57 -5.56 -2.99
C LEU A 413 20.74 -5.01 -3.79
N VAL A 414 20.62 -5.21 -5.10
CA VAL A 414 21.67 -5.02 -6.10
C VAL A 414 22.12 -3.57 -6.20
N ALA A 415 21.23 -2.62 -5.89
CA ALA A 415 21.57 -1.20 -5.91
C ALA A 415 22.57 -0.79 -4.80
N VAL A 416 22.74 -1.60 -3.74
CA VAL A 416 23.59 -1.28 -2.57
C VAL A 416 24.53 -2.42 -2.19
N SER A 417 24.54 -3.51 -2.96
CA SER A 417 25.39 -4.68 -2.74
C SER A 417 25.55 -5.48 -4.02
N GLU A 418 26.36 -6.54 -3.99
CA GLU A 418 26.59 -7.40 -5.15
C GLU A 418 25.35 -8.22 -5.52
N ILE A 419 25.29 -8.70 -6.78
CA ILE A 419 24.22 -9.57 -7.24
C ILE A 419 24.35 -10.95 -6.58
N ASP A 420 23.26 -11.45 -5.98
CA ASP A 420 23.19 -12.81 -5.47
C ASP A 420 22.93 -13.78 -6.64
N PRO A 421 23.88 -14.66 -6.99
CA PRO A 421 23.70 -15.61 -8.11
C PRO A 421 22.59 -16.64 -7.84
N THR A 422 22.22 -16.84 -6.58
CA THR A 422 21.15 -17.77 -6.19
C THR A 422 19.77 -17.12 -6.23
N PHE A 423 19.70 -15.78 -6.36
CA PHE A 423 18.46 -14.99 -6.34
C PHE A 423 17.55 -15.38 -5.15
N SER A 424 18.13 -15.55 -3.95
CA SER A 424 17.41 -16.07 -2.79
C SER A 424 16.25 -15.17 -2.35
N SER A 425 16.40 -13.85 -2.47
CA SER A 425 15.31 -12.90 -2.24
C SER A 425 14.16 -13.13 -3.22
N SER A 426 14.48 -13.22 -4.51
CA SER A 426 13.47 -13.43 -5.53
C SER A 426 12.73 -14.75 -5.35
N ARG A 427 13.45 -15.84 -5.02
CA ARG A 427 12.86 -17.15 -4.71
C ARG A 427 11.92 -17.10 -3.51
N MET A 428 12.26 -16.39 -2.44
CA MET A 428 11.40 -16.24 -1.27
C MET A 428 10.06 -15.60 -1.65
N PHE A 429 10.08 -14.42 -2.29
CA PHE A 429 8.84 -13.70 -2.62
C PHE A 429 8.03 -14.36 -3.74
N LEU A 430 8.67 -14.94 -4.76
CA LEU A 430 7.95 -15.76 -5.75
C LEU A 430 7.36 -17.02 -5.11
N GLY A 431 8.09 -17.65 -4.18
CA GLY A 431 7.65 -18.81 -3.42
C GLY A 431 6.37 -18.53 -2.63
N GLN A 432 6.22 -17.32 -2.08
CA GLN A 432 4.96 -16.89 -1.46
C GLN A 432 3.77 -16.89 -2.46
N GLY A 433 4.01 -16.50 -3.72
CA GLY A 433 2.99 -16.61 -4.78
C GLY A 433 2.62 -18.04 -5.11
N VAL A 434 3.60 -18.94 -5.13
CA VAL A 434 3.35 -20.39 -5.25
C VAL A 434 2.54 -20.91 -4.06
N GLY A 435 2.87 -20.49 -2.84
CA GLY A 435 2.11 -20.85 -1.63
C GLY A 435 0.64 -20.41 -1.72
N ILE A 436 0.36 -19.18 -2.16
CA ILE A 436 -1.00 -18.70 -2.41
C ILE A 436 -1.72 -19.52 -3.50
N ALA A 437 -1.00 -19.90 -4.56
CA ALA A 437 -1.53 -20.76 -5.60
C ALA A 437 -1.91 -22.16 -5.06
N LEU A 438 -1.07 -22.72 -4.19
CA LEU A 438 -1.32 -23.99 -3.51
C LEU A 438 -2.56 -23.91 -2.62
N GLU A 439 -2.78 -22.79 -1.90
CA GLU A 439 -4.02 -22.58 -1.14
C GLU A 439 -5.26 -22.53 -2.03
N ALA A 440 -5.14 -21.91 -3.21
CA ALA A 440 -6.23 -21.88 -4.19
C ALA A 440 -6.55 -23.28 -4.74
N ILE A 441 -5.52 -24.10 -5.01
CA ILE A 441 -5.67 -25.50 -5.43
C ILE A 441 -6.25 -26.34 -4.31
N PHE A 442 -5.77 -26.18 -3.07
CA PHE A 442 -6.31 -26.84 -1.89
C PHE A 442 -7.82 -26.59 -1.76
N LYS A 443 -8.25 -25.33 -1.94
CA LYS A 443 -9.66 -24.98 -1.95
C LYS A 443 -10.44 -25.64 -3.09
N LEU A 444 -9.84 -25.72 -4.28
CA LEU A 444 -10.47 -26.36 -5.43
C LEU A 444 -10.67 -27.87 -5.23
N VAL A 445 -9.69 -28.55 -4.62
CA VAL A 445 -9.69 -30.00 -4.42
C VAL A 445 -10.53 -30.42 -3.22
N THR A 446 -10.37 -29.73 -2.09
CA THR A 446 -11.01 -30.13 -0.82
C THR A 446 -12.35 -29.44 -0.57
N GLY A 447 -12.68 -28.38 -1.32
CA GLY A 447 -13.80 -27.49 -1.05
C GLY A 447 -13.58 -26.53 0.13
N HIS A 448 -12.51 -26.69 0.90
CA HIS A 448 -12.25 -25.94 2.13
C HIS A 448 -11.14 -24.91 1.91
N LYS A 449 -11.29 -23.71 2.49
CA LYS A 449 -10.20 -22.73 2.53
C LYS A 449 -9.17 -23.15 3.59
N VAL A 450 -7.90 -22.82 3.37
CA VAL A 450 -6.90 -22.92 4.43
C VAL A 450 -7.26 -21.92 5.52
N SER A 451 -7.52 -22.41 6.74
CA SER A 451 -7.93 -21.59 7.87
C SER A 451 -7.66 -22.28 9.21
N GLY A 452 -7.91 -21.57 10.31
CA GLY A 452 -7.82 -22.10 11.67
C GLY A 452 -6.37 -22.35 12.13
N PRO A 453 -6.18 -23.11 13.23
CA PRO A 453 -4.86 -23.34 13.82
C PRO A 453 -3.87 -24.04 12.86
N LEU A 454 -4.33 -25.01 12.07
CA LEU A 454 -3.48 -25.68 11.08
C LEU A 454 -3.09 -24.75 9.94
N GLY A 455 -4.02 -23.90 9.47
CA GLY A 455 -3.70 -22.87 8.49
C GLY A 455 -2.70 -21.83 9.02
N TRP A 456 -2.81 -21.47 10.30
CA TRP A 456 -1.83 -20.62 10.97
C TRP A 456 -0.43 -21.25 10.95
N ILE A 457 -0.32 -22.51 11.36
CA ILE A 457 0.95 -23.25 11.33
C ILE A 457 1.50 -23.30 9.91
N TRP A 458 0.66 -23.65 8.92
CA TRP A 458 1.03 -23.63 7.49
C TRP A 458 1.58 -22.27 7.06
N THR A 459 0.88 -21.18 7.38
CA THR A 459 1.22 -19.83 6.97
C THR A 459 2.61 -19.42 7.48
N PHE A 460 2.82 -19.54 8.80
CA PHE A 460 4.09 -19.12 9.40
C PHE A 460 5.22 -20.08 9.11
N ALA A 461 4.98 -21.40 9.08
CA ALA A 461 5.99 -22.36 8.66
C ALA A 461 6.44 -22.07 7.22
N PHE A 462 5.51 -21.89 6.28
CA PHE A 462 5.84 -21.63 4.89
C PHE A 462 6.65 -20.34 4.71
N ILE A 463 6.28 -19.25 5.40
CA ILE A 463 7.02 -17.98 5.38
C ILE A 463 8.42 -18.17 5.96
N ILE A 464 8.54 -18.80 7.13
CA ILE A 464 9.81 -18.96 7.83
C ILE A 464 10.77 -19.87 7.05
N PHE A 465 10.29 -21.01 6.54
CA PHE A 465 11.10 -21.94 5.76
C PHE A 465 11.60 -21.32 4.45
N ASN A 466 10.74 -20.61 3.72
CA ASN A 466 11.15 -19.94 2.49
C ASN A 466 12.02 -18.70 2.76
N GLY A 467 11.88 -18.06 3.93
CA GLY A 467 12.58 -16.82 4.28
C GLY A 467 14.04 -17.03 4.65
N ARG A 468 14.39 -18.19 5.22
CA ARG A 468 15.75 -18.46 5.69
C ARG A 468 16.84 -18.26 4.63
N PRO A 469 16.78 -18.86 3.43
CA PRO A 469 17.83 -18.66 2.42
C PRO A 469 18.03 -17.19 2.03
N MET A 470 16.94 -16.40 2.01
CA MET A 470 17.01 -14.97 1.77
C MET A 470 17.72 -14.24 2.91
N VAL A 471 17.35 -14.52 4.17
CA VAL A 471 17.98 -13.89 5.33
C VAL A 471 19.47 -14.21 5.40
N ASP A 472 19.85 -15.47 5.19
CA ASP A 472 21.25 -15.90 5.15
C ASP A 472 22.02 -15.13 4.07
N ALA A 473 21.45 -15.00 2.86
CA ALA A 473 22.05 -14.22 1.78
C ALA A 473 22.18 -12.73 2.11
N TRP A 474 21.20 -12.13 2.80
CA TRP A 474 21.26 -10.72 3.18
C TRP A 474 22.36 -10.46 4.22
N ILE A 475 22.48 -11.33 5.22
CA ILE A 475 23.54 -11.24 6.24
C ILE A 475 24.93 -11.41 5.59
N GLN A 476 25.10 -12.39 4.71
CA GLN A 476 26.37 -12.61 3.98
C GLN A 476 26.78 -11.40 3.15
N ARG A 477 25.81 -10.71 2.53
CA ARG A 477 26.01 -9.48 1.75
C ARG A 477 26.34 -8.27 2.63
N GLY A 478 26.11 -8.34 3.94
CA GLY A 478 26.47 -7.30 4.90
C GLY A 478 25.29 -6.61 5.59
N LEU A 479 24.08 -7.17 5.54
CA LEU A 479 22.97 -6.65 6.33
C LEU A 479 23.32 -6.66 7.83
N GLY A 480 23.29 -5.48 8.44
CA GLY A 480 23.65 -5.28 9.85
C GLY A 480 25.14 -5.08 10.10
N ARG A 481 26.01 -5.16 9.08
CA ARG A 481 27.39 -4.67 9.19
C ARG A 481 27.35 -3.18 9.48
N GLY A 482 28.25 -2.72 10.35
CA GLY A 482 28.33 -1.30 10.73
C GLY A 482 27.36 -0.86 11.82
N VAL A 483 26.39 -1.69 12.23
CA VAL A 483 25.55 -1.38 13.39
C VAL A 483 26.37 -1.51 14.67
N LEU A 484 26.20 -0.57 15.60
CA LEU A 484 26.92 -0.56 16.86
C LEU A 484 26.46 -1.69 17.79
N PRO A 485 27.39 -2.35 18.52
CA PRO A 485 27.05 -3.26 19.62
C PRO A 485 26.12 -2.57 20.64
N ILE A 486 25.25 -3.33 21.30
CA ILE A 486 24.31 -2.77 22.30
C ILE A 486 25.07 -2.03 23.41
N GLN A 487 26.23 -2.53 23.81
CA GLN A 487 27.05 -1.95 24.88
C GLN A 487 27.53 -0.53 24.55
N GLU A 488 27.55 -0.17 23.26
CA GLU A 488 27.95 1.15 22.76
C GLU A 488 26.75 2.05 22.45
N TRP A 489 25.51 1.60 22.69
CA TRP A 489 24.32 2.40 22.41
C TRP A 489 24.21 3.58 23.39
N GLY A 490 24.37 4.79 22.85
CA GLY A 490 24.13 6.03 23.56
C GLY A 490 22.65 6.45 23.55
N LEU A 491 22.39 7.70 23.94
CA LEU A 491 21.03 8.26 23.98
C LEU A 491 20.36 8.29 22.59
N ILE A 492 21.13 8.50 21.53
CA ILE A 492 20.59 8.58 20.15
C ILE A 492 19.97 7.26 19.74
N GLN A 493 20.66 6.14 20.00
CA GLN A 493 20.19 4.81 19.65
C GLN A 493 18.89 4.44 20.38
N HIS A 494 18.66 5.00 21.57
CA HIS A 494 17.47 4.76 22.37
C HIS A 494 16.31 5.74 22.12
N LEU A 495 16.61 7.02 21.88
CA LEU A 495 15.59 8.06 21.82
C LEU A 495 15.16 8.39 20.38
N VAL A 496 16.06 8.27 19.41
CA VAL A 496 15.77 8.63 18.02
C VAL A 496 15.11 7.43 17.34
N PRO A 497 13.99 7.60 16.63
CA PRO A 497 13.41 6.53 15.82
C PRO A 497 14.42 6.00 14.79
N PHE A 498 14.50 4.68 14.65
CA PHE A 498 15.56 3.99 13.90
C PHE A 498 16.98 4.19 14.45
N GLY A 499 17.12 4.72 15.66
CA GLY A 499 18.39 4.90 16.37
C GLY A 499 19.32 3.69 16.33
N PRO A 500 18.85 2.44 16.51
CA PRO A 500 19.70 1.25 16.39
C PRO A 500 20.36 1.07 15.02
N LEU A 501 19.89 1.75 13.99
CA LEU A 501 20.48 1.72 12.64
C LEU A 501 21.44 2.90 12.38
N ILE A 502 21.48 3.89 13.29
CA ILE A 502 22.28 5.11 13.18
C ILE A 502 23.67 4.84 13.77
N THR A 503 24.69 5.01 12.93
CA THR A 503 26.11 4.97 13.32
C THR A 503 26.59 6.37 13.70
N ASP A 504 27.75 6.46 14.38
CA ASP A 504 28.35 7.75 14.72
C ASP A 504 28.67 8.61 13.49
N GLU A 505 29.05 7.98 12.37
CA GLU A 505 29.28 8.67 11.09
C GLU A 505 27.98 9.22 10.49
N VAL A 506 26.89 8.45 10.52
CA VAL A 506 25.57 8.92 10.07
C VAL A 506 25.08 10.05 10.96
N TYR A 507 25.29 9.93 12.27
CA TYR A 507 24.97 10.98 13.22
C TYR A 507 25.79 12.24 12.98
N ALA A 508 27.12 12.13 12.83
CA ALA A 508 28.00 13.25 12.51
C ALA A 508 27.61 13.93 11.19
N TRP A 509 27.23 13.14 10.18
CA TRP A 509 26.69 13.67 8.94
C TRP A 509 25.38 14.41 9.19
N LEU A 510 24.39 13.84 9.88
CA LEU A 510 23.12 14.50 10.18
C LEU A 510 23.33 15.82 10.95
N MET A 511 24.23 15.82 11.93
CA MET A 511 24.55 17.02 12.72
C MET A 511 25.32 18.07 11.92
N SER A 512 25.99 17.72 10.82
CA SER A 512 26.64 18.71 9.95
C SER A 512 25.64 19.60 9.17
N TRP A 513 24.35 19.20 9.12
CA TRP A 513 23.28 19.96 8.50
C TRP A 513 22.46 20.81 9.48
N VAL A 514 22.69 20.65 10.79
CA VAL A 514 22.03 21.39 11.88
C VAL A 514 22.99 22.48 12.35
#